data_AF-D1PKB4-F1
#
_entry.id   AF-D1PKB4-F1
#
_cell.length_a   1.000
_cell.length_b   1.000
_cell.length_c   1.000
_cell.angle_alpha   90.00
_cell.angle_beta   90.00
_cell.angle_gamma   90.00
#
_symmetry.space_group_name_H-M   'P 1'
#
loop_
_entity.id
_entity.type
_entity.pdbx_description
1 polymer ?
#
loop_
_entity_poly.entity_id
_entity_poly.type
_entity_poly.pdbx_seq_one_letter_code
_entity_poly.pdbx_strand_id
1 'polypeptide(L)'
;MGLIAKSAKEVTERHKGFEPLELTEGNVQAIFNRCLAKEGEDFYNVQVVGSELTKNPSDIVQLSREKMEKNEQNIRYLLGQLKTIHIPNVKVISLQEGFFRYDNHVWTKDFNSLFQLYDLALGCVYFRGFGQTEDGNISSLIDYKHITPTLSPKDPAFPAWWEAHKSEWEA
;
A
#
# COMPACT_ATOMS: atom_id res chain seq x y z
N MET A 1 14.52 -21.11 -17.20
CA MET A 1 14.08 -20.20 -16.11
C MET A 1 15.16 -19.22 -15.61
N GLY A 2 16.34 -19.10 -16.25
CA GLY A 2 17.46 -18.32 -15.68
C GLY A 2 17.66 -16.88 -16.19
N LEU A 3 16.95 -16.42 -17.23
CA LEU A 3 17.18 -15.08 -17.80
C LEU A 3 16.34 -13.97 -17.16
N ILE A 4 15.11 -14.26 -16.72
CA ILE A 4 14.18 -13.24 -16.19
C ILE A 4 14.56 -12.82 -14.77
N ALA A 5 15.01 -13.76 -13.93
CA ALA A 5 15.48 -13.43 -12.57
C ALA A 5 16.76 -12.59 -12.56
N LYS A 6 17.51 -12.58 -13.68
CA LYS A 6 18.75 -11.81 -13.82
C LYS A 6 18.47 -10.32 -14.07
N SER A 7 17.40 -9.97 -14.80
CA SER A 7 17.08 -8.58 -15.12
C SER A 7 16.57 -7.79 -13.91
N ALA A 8 15.70 -8.36 -13.07
CA ALA A 8 15.18 -7.65 -11.90
C ALA A 8 16.27 -7.32 -10.87
N LYS A 9 17.22 -8.25 -10.66
CA LYS A 9 18.40 -8.04 -9.81
C LYS A 9 19.40 -7.06 -10.41
N GLU A 10 19.60 -7.08 -11.73
CA GLU A 10 20.47 -6.12 -12.41
C GLU A 10 19.88 -4.71 -12.47
N VAL A 11 18.55 -4.57 -12.43
CA VAL A 11 17.86 -3.29 -12.26
C VAL A 11 18.12 -2.77 -10.84
N THR A 12 17.79 -3.53 -9.79
CA THR A 12 17.97 -3.06 -8.40
C THR A 12 19.41 -2.73 -8.01
N GLU A 13 20.42 -3.45 -8.53
CA GLU A 13 21.84 -3.13 -8.25
C GLU A 13 22.37 -1.88 -8.96
N ARG A 14 21.66 -1.33 -9.95
CA ARG A 14 22.09 -0.15 -10.73
C ARG A 14 21.50 1.18 -10.25
N HIS A 15 20.51 1.18 -9.36
CA HIS A 15 19.82 2.39 -8.92
C HIS A 15 20.35 2.88 -7.57
N LYS A 16 21.05 4.02 -7.57
CA LYS A 16 21.31 4.81 -6.35
C LYS A 16 20.07 5.65 -6.05
N GLY A 17 19.01 5.02 -5.56
CA GLY A 17 17.70 5.69 -5.38
C GLY A 17 16.67 4.83 -4.67
N PHE A 18 15.39 5.10 -4.93
CA PHE A 18 14.25 4.34 -4.42
C PHE A 18 14.34 2.85 -4.80
N GLU A 19 14.05 1.96 -3.85
CA GLU A 19 14.02 0.51 -4.06
C GLU A 19 12.57 0.02 -4.16
N PRO A 20 12.10 -0.40 -5.35
CA PRO A 20 10.74 -0.90 -5.54
C PRO A 20 10.45 -2.15 -4.71
N LEU A 21 9.46 -2.05 -3.83
CA LEU A 21 9.06 -3.15 -2.94
C LEU A 21 7.94 -3.98 -3.55
N GLU A 22 7.99 -5.30 -3.37
CA GLU A 22 6.85 -6.18 -3.69
C GLU A 22 5.79 -6.11 -2.58
N LEU A 23 4.51 -6.06 -2.96
CA LEU A 23 3.40 -6.18 -2.02
C LEU A 23 3.40 -7.58 -1.39
N THR A 24 3.90 -7.66 -0.15
CA THR A 24 4.01 -8.88 0.66
C THR A 24 3.80 -8.51 2.13
N GLU A 25 3.40 -9.49 2.95
CA GLU A 25 3.24 -9.31 4.41
C GLU A 25 4.51 -8.73 5.06
N GLY A 26 5.68 -9.27 4.72
CA GLY A 26 6.96 -8.82 5.30
C GLY A 26 7.29 -7.36 4.97
N ASN A 27 7.05 -6.93 3.73
CA ASN A 27 7.30 -5.53 3.34
C ASN A 27 6.29 -4.57 3.98
N VAL A 28 5.00 -4.93 4.02
CA VAL A 28 3.96 -4.14 4.68
C VAL A 28 4.28 -3.99 6.17
N GLN A 29 4.56 -5.09 6.86
CA GLN A 29 4.88 -5.09 8.28
C GLN A 29 6.15 -4.28 8.57
N ALA A 30 7.19 -4.40 7.73
CA ALA A 30 8.42 -3.63 7.89
C ALA A 30 8.17 -2.12 7.79
N ILE A 31 7.38 -1.66 6.83
CA ILE A 31 7.01 -0.24 6.68
C ILE A 31 6.11 0.21 7.83
N PHE A 32 5.08 -0.57 8.15
CA PHE A 32 4.17 -0.29 9.26
C PHE A 32 4.94 -0.08 10.58
N ASN A 33 5.82 -1.02 10.94
CA ASN A 33 6.64 -0.92 12.15
C ASN A 33 7.57 0.29 12.15
N ARG A 34 8.11 0.69 10.98
CA ARG A 34 8.89 1.93 10.85
C ARG A 34 8.04 3.16 11.08
N CYS A 35 6.75 3.13 10.79
CA CYS A 35 5.85 4.27 10.91
C CYS A 35 5.19 4.41 12.29
N LEU A 36 5.26 3.40 13.16
CA LEU A 36 4.71 3.48 14.51
C LEU A 36 5.30 4.63 15.32
N ALA A 37 4.43 5.38 15.99
CA ALA A 37 4.81 6.46 16.89
C ALA A 37 5.50 5.92 18.15
N LYS A 38 6.45 6.69 18.65
CA LYS A 38 7.06 6.50 19.97
C LYS A 38 6.64 7.62 20.91
N GLU A 39 6.86 7.42 22.20
CA GLU A 39 6.58 8.43 23.22
C GLU A 39 7.26 9.76 22.88
N GLY A 40 6.47 10.84 22.92
CA GLY A 40 6.93 12.20 22.63
C GLY A 40 6.97 12.60 21.15
N GLU A 41 6.65 11.69 20.22
CA GLU A 41 6.52 12.03 18.79
C GLU A 41 5.14 12.63 18.47
N ASP A 42 5.06 13.47 17.44
CA ASP A 42 3.78 13.88 16.86
C ASP A 42 3.19 12.73 16.02
N PHE A 43 1.89 12.51 16.13
CA PHE A 43 1.23 11.35 15.54
C PHE A 43 -0.20 11.62 15.08
N TYR A 44 -0.69 10.74 14.21
CA TYR A 44 -2.09 10.61 13.86
C TYR A 44 -2.65 9.33 14.49
N ASN A 45 -3.92 9.37 14.90
CA ASN A 45 -4.68 8.17 15.19
C ASN A 45 -5.39 7.71 13.92
N VAL A 46 -5.20 6.46 13.54
CA VAL A 46 -5.94 5.81 12.45
C VAL A 46 -6.66 4.58 12.99
N GLN A 47 -7.79 4.27 12.38
CA GLN A 47 -8.55 3.06 12.65
C GLN A 47 -9.22 2.64 11.35
N VAL A 48 -8.92 1.42 10.89
CA VAL A 48 -9.50 0.89 9.65
C VAL A 48 -11.00 0.69 9.79
N VAL A 49 -11.45 0.06 10.87
CA VAL A 49 -12.88 -0.24 11.08
C VAL A 49 -13.30 0.23 12.47
N GLY A 50 -14.11 1.28 12.54
CA GLY A 50 -14.61 1.84 13.79
C GLY A 50 -15.82 1.09 14.37
N SER A 51 -16.12 1.36 15.63
CA SER A 51 -17.21 0.74 16.40
C SER A 51 -18.61 1.06 15.84
N GLU A 52 -18.73 2.13 15.08
CA GLU A 52 -19.92 2.53 14.35
C GLU A 52 -20.23 1.61 13.16
N LEU A 53 -19.25 0.84 12.68
CA LEU A 53 -19.39 -0.06 11.53
C LEU A 53 -19.56 -1.52 11.94
N THR A 54 -19.09 -1.91 13.13
CA THR A 54 -19.05 -3.31 13.57
C THR A 54 -18.99 -3.43 15.09
N LYS A 55 -19.42 -4.58 15.62
CA LYS A 55 -19.27 -4.92 17.05
C LYS A 55 -17.83 -5.27 17.44
N ASN A 56 -16.97 -5.55 16.46
CA ASN A 56 -15.57 -5.92 16.65
C ASN A 56 -14.68 -4.96 15.86
N PRO A 57 -14.48 -3.71 16.35
CA PRO A 57 -13.67 -2.72 15.65
C PRO A 57 -12.20 -3.15 15.56
N SER A 58 -11.47 -2.59 14.60
CA SER A 58 -10.01 -2.72 14.56
C SER A 58 -9.36 -1.91 15.67
N ASP A 59 -8.11 -2.19 15.99
CA ASP A 59 -7.35 -1.36 16.91
C ASP A 59 -7.16 0.06 16.36
N ILE A 60 -7.00 1.03 17.28
CA ILE A 60 -6.53 2.37 16.93
C ILE A 60 -5.00 2.32 16.91
N VAL A 61 -4.41 2.74 15.80
CA VAL A 61 -2.97 2.78 15.60
C VAL A 61 -2.47 4.22 15.62
N GLN A 62 -1.37 4.45 16.34
CA GLN A 62 -0.65 5.73 16.35
C GLN A 62 0.51 5.70 15.35
N LEU A 63 0.40 6.50 14.29
CA LEU A 63 1.42 6.61 13.26
C LEU A 63 2.15 7.95 13.39
N SER A 64 3.48 7.89 13.47
CA SER A 64 4.35 9.07 13.55
C SER A 64 4.28 9.90 12.29
N ARG A 65 4.03 11.22 12.41
CA ARG A 65 3.96 12.12 11.25
C ARG A 65 5.25 12.10 10.43
N GLU A 66 6.38 12.33 11.09
CA GLU A 66 7.70 12.41 10.44
C GLU A 66 8.06 11.09 9.73
N LYS A 67 7.78 9.95 10.37
CA LYS A 67 8.12 8.64 9.79
C LYS A 67 7.21 8.26 8.64
N MET A 68 5.94 8.68 8.69
CA MET A 68 5.02 8.53 7.57
C MET A 68 5.51 9.32 6.36
N GLU A 69 5.89 10.59 6.53
CA GLU A 69 6.46 11.42 5.45
C GLU A 69 7.70 10.76 4.82
N LYS A 70 8.61 10.22 5.64
CA LYS A 70 9.81 9.52 5.16
C LYS A 70 9.52 8.21 4.42
N ASN A 71 8.37 7.57 4.67
CA ASN A 71 8.00 6.30 4.04
C ASN A 71 6.86 6.44 3.02
N GLU A 72 6.36 7.65 2.79
CA GLU A 72 5.19 7.91 1.94
C GLU A 72 5.37 7.27 0.55
N GLN A 73 6.54 7.42 -0.05
CA GLN A 73 6.83 6.87 -1.37
C GLN A 73 6.76 5.33 -1.39
N ASN A 74 7.26 4.66 -0.34
CA ASN A 74 7.16 3.20 -0.19
C ASN A 74 5.70 2.77 -0.04
N ILE A 75 4.94 3.50 0.78
CA ILE A 75 3.52 3.23 1.03
C ILE A 75 2.73 3.37 -0.27
N ARG A 76 2.93 4.48 -1.00
CA ARG A 76 2.33 4.71 -2.31
C ARG A 76 2.65 3.59 -3.30
N TYR A 77 3.90 3.15 -3.33
CA TYR A 77 4.33 2.09 -4.24
C TYR A 77 3.67 0.74 -3.93
N LEU A 78 3.52 0.39 -2.64
CA LEU A 78 2.84 -0.83 -2.22
C LEU A 78 1.34 -0.78 -2.55
N LEU A 79 0.68 0.35 -2.26
CA LEU A 79 -0.74 0.55 -2.58
C LEU A 79 -1.01 0.48 -4.08
N GLY A 80 -0.10 1.00 -4.91
CA GLY A 80 -0.19 0.95 -6.37
C GLY A 80 -0.27 -0.47 -6.96
N GLN A 81 0.13 -1.49 -6.21
CA GLN A 81 0.05 -2.89 -6.63
C GLN A 81 -1.34 -3.51 -6.38
N LEU A 82 -2.22 -2.88 -5.59
CA LEU A 82 -3.56 -3.39 -5.34
C LEU A 82 -4.36 -3.49 -6.64
N LYS A 83 -5.15 -4.56 -6.78
CA LYS A 83 -5.96 -4.80 -7.97
C LYS A 83 -6.86 -3.63 -8.29
N THR A 84 -7.53 -3.08 -7.28
CA THR A 84 -8.45 -1.95 -7.43
C THR A 84 -7.81 -0.73 -8.07
N ILE A 85 -6.52 -0.47 -7.80
CA ILE A 85 -5.80 0.69 -8.38
C ILE A 85 -5.59 0.53 -9.88
N HIS A 86 -5.49 -0.71 -10.38
CA HIS A 86 -5.33 -1.00 -11.81
C HIS A 86 -6.66 -0.99 -12.57
N ILE A 87 -7.81 -0.91 -11.90
CA ILE A 87 -9.11 -0.90 -12.58
C ILE A 87 -9.49 0.54 -12.94
N PRO A 88 -9.65 0.87 -14.24
CA PRO A 88 -10.00 2.23 -14.65
C PRO A 88 -11.34 2.68 -14.04
N ASN A 89 -11.39 3.93 -13.60
CA ASN A 89 -12.58 4.59 -13.05
C ASN A 89 -13.12 4.04 -11.72
N VAL A 90 -12.45 3.07 -11.09
CA VAL A 90 -12.79 2.63 -9.74
C VAL A 90 -12.14 3.59 -8.73
N LYS A 91 -12.96 4.13 -7.83
CA LYS A 91 -12.56 5.14 -6.83
C LYS A 91 -12.81 4.70 -5.40
N VAL A 92 -13.23 3.46 -5.22
CA VAL A 92 -13.58 2.88 -3.92
C VAL A 92 -12.91 1.53 -3.78
N ILE A 93 -12.55 1.18 -2.54
CA ILE A 93 -12.01 -0.13 -2.20
C ILE A 93 -12.76 -0.67 -0.99
N SER A 94 -13.30 -1.87 -1.11
CA SER A 94 -13.84 -2.64 0.02
C SER A 94 -12.71 -3.30 0.81
N LEU A 95 -12.99 -3.70 2.05
CA LEU A 95 -12.00 -4.41 2.87
C LEU A 95 -11.42 -5.64 2.14
N GLN A 96 -12.28 -6.43 1.51
CA GLN A 96 -11.93 -7.70 0.86
C GLN A 96 -11.09 -7.51 -0.41
N GLU A 97 -11.29 -6.42 -1.14
CA GLU A 97 -10.52 -6.16 -2.37
C GLU A 97 -9.04 -5.93 -2.10
N GLY A 98 -8.70 -5.42 -0.91
CA GLY A 98 -7.30 -5.21 -0.54
C GLY A 98 -6.47 -6.48 -0.40
N PHE A 99 -7.04 -7.68 -0.40
CA PHE A 99 -6.28 -8.93 -0.42
C PHE A 99 -5.62 -9.23 -1.77
N PHE A 100 -6.03 -8.55 -2.85
CA PHE A 100 -5.64 -8.91 -4.20
C PHE A 100 -4.67 -7.90 -4.81
N ARG A 101 -3.56 -8.42 -5.35
CA ARG A 101 -2.68 -7.71 -6.27
C ARG A 101 -3.30 -7.68 -7.68
N TYR A 102 -2.87 -6.75 -8.53
CA TYR A 102 -3.36 -6.55 -9.90
C TYR A 102 -3.37 -7.81 -10.78
N ASP A 103 -2.49 -8.78 -10.53
CA ASP A 103 -2.43 -10.06 -11.22
C ASP A 103 -3.36 -11.13 -10.62
N ASN A 104 -4.31 -10.72 -9.77
CA ASN A 104 -5.20 -11.56 -8.97
C ASN A 104 -4.48 -12.45 -7.93
N HIS A 105 -3.19 -12.20 -7.67
CA HIS A 105 -2.50 -12.89 -6.60
C HIS A 105 -3.00 -12.42 -5.23
N VAL A 106 -3.25 -13.38 -4.33
CA VAL A 106 -3.61 -13.12 -2.93
C VAL A 106 -2.32 -12.90 -2.14
N TRP A 107 -1.95 -11.64 -1.90
CA TRP A 107 -0.65 -11.31 -1.29
C TRP A 107 -0.60 -11.56 0.22
N THR A 108 -1.76 -11.65 0.87
CA THR A 108 -1.92 -12.06 2.27
C THR A 108 -3.25 -12.76 2.47
N LYS A 109 -3.33 -13.61 3.50
CA LYS A 109 -4.60 -14.11 4.06
C LYS A 109 -4.82 -13.65 5.50
N ASP A 110 -3.89 -12.84 6.01
CA ASP A 110 -3.88 -12.33 7.36
C ASP A 110 -4.53 -10.94 7.39
N PHE A 111 -5.62 -10.83 8.16
CA PHE A 111 -6.31 -9.56 8.35
C PHE A 111 -5.43 -8.52 9.03
N ASN A 112 -4.49 -8.92 9.89
CA ASN A 112 -3.58 -7.96 10.52
C ASN A 112 -2.67 -7.31 9.48
N SER A 113 -2.07 -8.11 8.59
CA SER A 113 -1.25 -7.60 7.49
C SER A 113 -2.06 -6.68 6.56
N LEU A 114 -3.30 -7.05 6.23
CA LEU A 114 -4.20 -6.19 5.47
C LEU A 114 -4.49 -4.86 6.19
N PHE A 115 -4.81 -4.91 7.48
CA PHE A 115 -5.12 -3.71 8.26
C PHE A 115 -3.91 -2.80 8.40
N GLN A 116 -2.71 -3.35 8.57
CA GLN A 116 -1.48 -2.56 8.55
C GLN A 116 -1.28 -1.79 7.23
N LEU A 117 -1.60 -2.40 6.08
CA LEU A 117 -1.56 -1.70 4.78
C LEU A 117 -2.59 -0.56 4.74
N TYR A 118 -3.80 -0.80 5.27
CA TYR A 118 -4.85 0.22 5.31
C TYR A 118 -4.56 1.33 6.32
N ASP A 119 -3.99 1.04 7.48
CA ASP A 119 -3.53 2.04 8.45
C ASP A 119 -2.51 2.99 7.80
N LEU A 120 -1.55 2.43 7.05
CA LEU A 120 -0.61 3.22 6.26
C LEU A 120 -1.32 4.08 5.19
N ALA A 121 -2.29 3.52 4.48
CA ALA A 121 -3.07 4.25 3.49
C ALA A 121 -3.87 5.42 4.09
N LEU A 122 -4.47 5.20 5.27
CA LEU A 122 -5.21 6.22 6.02
C LEU A 122 -4.27 7.31 6.53
N GLY A 123 -3.11 6.94 7.09
CA GLY A 123 -2.16 7.91 7.61
C GLY A 123 -1.48 8.77 6.53
N CYS A 124 -1.34 8.26 5.30
CA CYS A 124 -0.95 9.06 4.12
C CYS A 124 -2.13 9.79 3.46
N VAL A 125 -3.36 9.62 3.94
CA VAL A 125 -4.58 10.20 3.35
C VAL A 125 -4.83 9.73 1.91
N TYR A 126 -4.20 8.62 1.52
CA TYR A 126 -4.42 7.95 0.25
C TYR A 126 -5.78 7.28 0.24
N PHE A 127 -6.21 6.73 1.38
CA PHE A 127 -7.56 6.28 1.63
C PHE A 127 -8.25 7.24 2.58
N ARG A 128 -9.57 7.43 2.41
CA ARG A 128 -10.41 8.08 3.42
C ARG A 128 -10.81 7.07 4.50
N GLY A 129 -11.34 7.55 5.62
CA GLY A 129 -11.90 6.65 6.64
C GLY A 129 -12.91 5.68 6.00
N PHE A 130 -12.84 4.41 6.37
CA PHE A 130 -13.81 3.44 5.87
C PHE A 130 -15.19 3.80 6.42
N GLY A 131 -16.21 3.59 5.61
CA GLY A 131 -17.60 3.79 5.97
C GLY A 131 -18.48 2.70 5.39
N GLN A 132 -19.70 2.61 5.89
CA GLN A 132 -20.71 1.72 5.35
C GLN A 132 -21.41 2.38 4.15
N THR A 133 -21.46 1.68 3.02
CA THR A 133 -22.23 2.07 1.84
C THR A 133 -23.70 1.67 1.98
N GLU A 134 -24.57 2.18 1.11
CA GLU A 134 -26.02 1.92 1.17
C GLU A 134 -26.39 0.43 1.06
N ASP A 135 -25.56 -0.36 0.38
CA ASP A 135 -25.67 -1.81 0.24
C ASP A 135 -25.09 -2.60 1.43
N GLY A 136 -24.62 -1.90 2.47
CA GLY A 136 -24.11 -2.47 3.71
C GLY A 136 -22.63 -2.86 3.69
N ASN A 137 -21.94 -2.69 2.56
CA ASN A 137 -20.52 -2.98 2.43
C ASN A 137 -19.66 -1.93 3.16
N ILE A 138 -18.48 -2.34 3.65
CA ILE A 138 -17.51 -1.40 4.24
C ILE A 138 -16.47 -1.08 3.18
N SER A 139 -16.36 0.20 2.83
CA SER A 139 -15.43 0.67 1.80
C SER A 139 -14.80 2.01 2.14
N SER A 140 -13.70 2.32 1.46
CA SER A 140 -13.01 3.60 1.54
C SER A 140 -12.90 4.23 0.16
N LEU A 141 -12.96 5.57 0.12
CA LEU A 141 -12.62 6.34 -1.07
C LEU A 141 -11.11 6.38 -1.28
N ILE A 142 -10.68 6.14 -2.51
CA ILE A 142 -9.27 6.19 -2.93
C ILE A 142 -8.94 7.59 -3.49
N ASP A 143 -7.82 8.16 -3.06
CA ASP A 143 -7.23 9.34 -3.69
C ASP A 143 -6.47 8.98 -4.99
N TYR A 144 -7.25 8.70 -6.03
CA TYR A 144 -6.77 8.31 -7.36
C TYR A 144 -5.95 9.38 -8.08
N LYS A 145 -5.83 10.60 -7.53
CA LYS A 145 -4.94 11.63 -8.09
C LYS A 145 -3.48 11.39 -7.71
N HIS A 146 -3.24 10.73 -6.58
CA HIS A 146 -1.91 10.55 -6.04
C HIS A 146 -1.47 9.08 -6.04
N ILE A 147 -2.39 8.12 -6.00
CA ILE A 147 -2.05 6.70 -6.15
C ILE A 147 -2.15 6.29 -7.62
N THR A 148 -1.03 5.86 -8.19
CA THR A 148 -0.94 5.33 -9.55
C THR A 148 -0.66 3.83 -9.56
N PRO A 149 -1.05 3.10 -10.61
CA PRO A 149 -0.69 1.69 -10.76
C PRO A 149 0.83 1.47 -10.75
N THR A 150 1.29 0.51 -9.95
CA THR A 150 2.69 0.07 -9.91
C THR A 150 2.78 -1.44 -10.14
N LEU A 151 3.94 -1.90 -10.62
CA LEU A 151 4.22 -3.32 -10.83
C LEU A 151 5.09 -3.89 -9.71
N SER A 152 4.92 -5.18 -9.43
CA SER A 152 5.88 -5.90 -8.58
C SER A 152 7.26 -5.90 -9.25
N PRO A 153 8.37 -5.75 -8.50
CA PRO A 153 9.73 -5.91 -9.04
C PRO A 153 9.98 -7.32 -9.63
N LYS A 154 9.13 -8.30 -9.31
CA LYS A 154 9.19 -9.67 -9.88
C LYS A 154 8.31 -9.86 -11.13
N ASP A 155 7.55 -8.84 -11.51
CA ASP A 155 6.72 -8.90 -12.72
C ASP A 155 7.60 -8.95 -13.97
N PRO A 156 7.36 -9.84 -14.94
CA PRO A 156 8.12 -9.87 -16.19
C PRO A 156 8.10 -8.54 -16.98
N ALA A 157 7.04 -7.74 -16.85
CA ALA A 157 6.93 -6.42 -17.47
C ALA A 157 7.59 -5.30 -16.64
N PHE A 158 8.00 -5.57 -15.40
CA PHE A 158 8.60 -4.58 -14.51
C PHE A 158 9.80 -3.84 -15.11
N PRO A 159 10.79 -4.49 -15.76
CA PRO A 159 11.94 -3.75 -16.29
C PRO A 159 11.54 -2.69 -17.33
N ALA A 160 10.60 -3.00 -18.21
CA ALA A 160 10.11 -2.06 -19.22
C ALA A 160 9.25 -0.95 -18.60
N TRP A 161 8.38 -1.31 -17.66
CA TRP A 161 7.57 -0.35 -16.92
C TRP A 161 8.45 0.62 -16.09
N TRP A 162 9.44 0.09 -15.37
CA TRP A 162 10.34 0.88 -14.53
C TRP A 162 11.11 1.90 -15.35
N GLU A 163 11.68 1.51 -16.49
CA GLU A 163 12.39 2.46 -17.36
C GLU A 163 11.51 3.62 -17.83
N ALA A 164 10.20 3.39 -18.03
CA ALA A 164 9.25 4.42 -18.42
C ALA A 164 8.81 5.33 -17.26
N HIS A 165 8.85 4.86 -16.01
CA HIS A 165 8.29 5.57 -14.85
C HIS A 165 9.32 5.95 -13.77
N LYS A 166 10.59 5.51 -13.86
CA LYS A 166 11.59 5.70 -12.80
C LYS A 166 11.82 7.16 -12.40
N SER A 167 11.63 8.12 -13.31
CA SER A 167 11.72 9.55 -12.98
C SER A 167 10.66 10.01 -11.98
N GLU A 168 9.54 9.29 -11.83
CA GLU A 168 8.51 9.55 -10.82
C GLU A 168 8.92 9.04 -9.42
N TRP A 169 9.93 8.18 -9.36
CA TRP A 169 10.33 7.45 -8.16
C TRP A 169 11.78 7.76 -7.70
N GLU A 170 12.65 8.20 -8.61
CA GLU A 170 14.05 8.54 -8.30
C GLU A 170 14.29 10.03 -8.01
N ALA A 171 13.23 10.85 -8.00
CA ALA A 171 13.30 12.30 -7.80
C ALA A 171 13.53 12.71 -6.34
#